data_AF-A0A1I4LI49-F1
#
_entry.id   AF-A0A1I4LI49-F1
#
_cell.length_a   1.000
_cell.length_b   1.000
_cell.length_c   1.000
_cell.angle_alpha   90.00
_cell.angle_beta   90.00
_cell.angle_gamma   90.00
#
_symmetry.space_group_name_H-M   'P 1'
#
loop_
_entity.id
_entity.type
_entity.pdbx_description
1 polymer ?
#
loop_
_entity_poly.entity_id
_entity_poly.type
_entity_poly.pdbx_seq_one_letter_code
_entity_poly.pdbx_strand_id
1 'polypeptide(L)' 'MHALRHFYASVLLDAGENIKALSTYLGHSDAGFTLRVYTHLMPSSEERTRRAVDSVYEGAVSPPDGPQTAQDG' A
#
# COMPACT_ATOMS: atom_id res chain seq x y z
N MET A 1 14.44 26.85 -2.38
CA MET A 1 13.97 25.80 -3.31
C MET A 1 13.70 24.44 -2.64
N HIS A 2 14.26 24.13 -1.47
CA HIS A 2 13.99 22.85 -0.79
C HIS A 2 12.61 22.76 -0.11
N ALA A 3 12.12 23.84 0.51
CA ALA A 3 10.84 23.83 1.22
C ALA A 3 9.63 23.52 0.32
N LEU A 4 9.58 24.08 -0.90
CA LEU A 4 8.48 23.81 -1.85
C LEU A 4 8.50 22.36 -2.34
N ARG A 5 9.69 21.82 -2.67
CA ARG A 5 9.84 20.40 -3.05
C ARG A 5 9.42 19.48 -1.90
N HIS A 6 9.77 19.85 -0.68
CA HIS A 6 9.38 19.10 0.51
C HIS A 6 7.87 19.14 0.74
N PHE A 7 7.26 20.32 0.68
CA PHE A 7 5.81 20.48 0.81
C PHE A 7 5.05 19.68 -0.26
N TYR A 8 5.50 19.77 -1.51
CA TYR A 8 4.91 19.02 -2.63
C TYR A 8 5.03 17.50 -2.41
N ALA A 9 6.19 17.01 -1.98
CA ALA A 9 6.38 15.60 -1.65
C ALA A 9 5.48 15.15 -0.49
N SER A 10 5.34 15.96 0.57
CA SER A 10 4.47 15.68 1.71
C SER A 10 3.01 15.50 1.28
N VAL A 11 2.47 16.44 0.49
CA VAL A 11 1.07 16.40 0.04
C VAL A 11 0.79 15.16 -0.83
N LEU A 12 1.69 14.83 -1.76
CA LEU A 12 1.52 13.67 -2.63
C LEU A 12 1.59 12.35 -1.86
N LEU A 13 2.58 12.20 -0.96
CA LEU A 13 2.73 10.96 -0.19
C LEU A 13 1.58 10.76 0.81
N ASP A 14 1.04 11.83 1.39
CA ASP A 14 -0.14 11.77 2.24
C ASP A 14 -1.39 11.34 1.45
N ALA A 15 -1.53 11.80 0.20
CA ALA A 15 -2.56 11.34 -0.73
C ALA A 15 -2.36 9.88 -1.22
N GLY A 16 -1.27 9.22 -0.84
CA GLY A 16 -0.98 7.83 -1.20
C GLY A 16 -0.28 7.64 -2.54
N GLU A 17 0.35 8.68 -3.08
CA GLU A 17 1.07 8.58 -4.36
C GLU A 17 2.28 7.63 -4.31
N ASN A 18 2.63 7.14 -5.49
CA ASN A 18 3.74 6.20 -5.64
C ASN A 18 5.10 6.90 -5.56
N ILE A 19 6.04 6.36 -4.77
CA ILE A 19 7.39 6.93 -4.60
C ILE A 19 8.17 7.06 -5.93
N LYS A 20 7.94 6.15 -6.88
CA LYS A 20 8.54 6.19 -8.23
C LYS A 20 7.92 7.32 -9.08
N ALA A 21 6.61 7.54 -8.97
CA ALA A 21 5.96 8.66 -9.63
C ALA A 21 6.46 9.99 -9.07
N LEU A 22 6.51 10.13 -7.74
CA LEU A 22 7.09 11.30 -7.07
C LEU A 22 8.55 11.54 -7.51
N SER A 23 9.36 10.49 -7.60
CA SER A 23 10.74 10.58 -8.10
C SER A 23 10.79 11.18 -9.51
N THR A 24 9.90 10.76 -10.40
CA THR A 24 9.79 11.29 -11.76
C THR A 24 9.38 12.76 -11.76
N TYR A 25 8.39 13.16 -10.96
CA TYR A 25 7.91 14.56 -10.87
C TYR A 25 8.98 15.51 -10.33
N LEU A 26 9.80 15.04 -9.39
CA LEU A 26 10.91 15.81 -8.85
C LEU A 26 12.14 15.84 -9.76
N GLY A 27 12.16 15.01 -10.81
CA GLY A 27 13.28 14.87 -11.74
C GLY A 27 14.45 14.08 -11.16
N HIS A 28 14.19 13.18 -10.20
CA HIS A 28 15.21 12.29 -9.65
C HIS A 28 15.39 11.09 -10.57
N SER A 29 16.63 10.79 -10.94
CA SER A 29 16.99 9.62 -11.76
C SER A 29 16.93 8.31 -10.98
N ASP A 30 17.06 8.38 -9.65
CA ASP A 30 17.00 7.25 -8.73
C ASP A 30 15.79 7.38 -7.80
N ALA A 31 14.86 6.43 -7.89
CA ALA A 31 13.73 6.33 -6.97
C ALA A 31 14.19 5.98 -5.53
N GLY A 32 15.30 5.26 -5.39
CA GLY A 32 15.92 4.97 -4.10
C GLY A 32 16.38 6.24 -3.39
N PHE A 33 16.89 7.23 -4.13
CA PHE A 33 17.22 8.54 -3.58
C PHE A 33 15.97 9.25 -3.03
N THR A 34 14.90 9.31 -3.83
CA THR A 34 13.62 9.88 -3.38
C THR A 34 13.10 9.18 -2.14
N LEU A 35 13.14 7.84 -2.11
CA LEU A 35 12.71 7.05 -0.96
C LEU A 35 13.52 7.39 0.29
N ARG A 36 14.85 7.38 0.21
CA ARG A 36 15.72 7.71 1.36
C ARG A 36 15.43 9.09 1.94
N VAL A 37 15.12 10.07 1.08
CA VAL A 37 14.85 11.44 1.51
C VAL A 37 13.45 11.60 2.10
N TYR A 38 12.42 10.99 1.50
CA TYR A 38 11.03 11.28 1.83
C TYR A 38 10.26 10.15 2.53
N THR A 39 10.90 9.00 2.82
CA THR A 39 10.22 7.86 3.49
C THR A 39 9.59 8.22 4.83
N HIS A 40 10.11 9.21 5.53
CA HIS A 40 9.58 9.67 6.83
C HIS A 40 8.23 10.39 6.70
N LEU A 41 7.81 10.76 5.49
CA LEU A 41 6.52 11.38 5.19
C LEU A 41 5.45 10.35 4.83
N MET A 42 5.83 9.09 4.62
CA MET A 42 4.88 8.05 4.23
C MET A 42 4.05 7.62 5.44
N PRO A 43 2.72 7.65 5.36
CA PRO A 43 1.88 7.15 6.44
C PRO A 43 2.08 5.64 6.60
N SER A 44 2.03 5.14 7.85
CA SER A 44 2.07 3.70 8.10
C SER A 44 0.95 3.00 7.34
N SER A 45 1.31 1.95 6.60
CA SER A 45 0.35 1.17 5.81
C SER A 45 -0.04 -0.14 6.48
N GLU A 46 0.46 -0.45 7.68
CA GLU A 46 0.30 -1.77 8.32
C GLU A 46 -1.15 -2.25 8.36
N GLU A 47 -2.04 -1.43 8.92
CA GLU A 47 -3.48 -1.73 9.03
C GLU A 47 -4.15 -1.89 7.67
N ARG A 48 -3.82 -1.00 6.72
CA ARG A 48 -4.36 -1.03 5.35
C ARG A 48 -3.92 -2.30 4.62
N THR A 49 -2.65 -2.64 4.74
CA THR A 49 -2.05 -3.85 4.16
C THR A 49 -2.69 -5.09 4.77
N ARG A 50 -2.86 -5.14 6.09
CA ARG A 50 -3.53 -6.27 6.77
C ARG A 50 -4.94 -6.47 6.21
N ARG A 51 -5.77 -5.42 6.22
CA ARG A 51 -7.14 -5.49 5.68
C ARG A 51 -7.20 -5.90 4.21
N ALA A 52 -6.27 -5.43 3.40
CA ALA A 52 -6.20 -5.79 1.98
C ALA A 52 -5.85 -7.27 1.77
N VAL A 53 -5.06 -7.86 2.66
CA VAL A 53 -4.76 -9.29 2.63
C VAL A 53 -5.95 -10.08 3.16
N ASP A 54 -6.53 -9.68 4.30
CA ASP A 54 -7.68 -10.33 4.91
C ASP A 54 -8.86 -10.43 3.92
N SER A 55 -9.17 -9.36 3.20
CA SER A 55 -10.27 -9.34 2.23
C SER A 55 -10.10 -10.32 1.06
N VAL A 56 -8.85 -10.58 0.64
CA VAL A 56 -8.55 -11.58 -0.40
C VAL A 56 -8.80 -12.99 0.13
N TYR A 57 -8.42 -13.28 1.38
CA TYR A 57 -8.66 -14.57 1.99
C TYR A 57 -10.15 -14.80 2.31
N GLU A 58 -10.86 -13.80 2.83
CA GLU A 58 -12.30 -13.89 3.08
C GLU A 58 -13.11 -14.05 1.79
N GLY A 59 -12.73 -13.36 0.71
CA GLY A 59 -13.33 -13.54 -0.61
C GLY A 59 -13.04 -14.90 -1.25
N ALA A 60 -11.93 -15.55 -0.88
CA ALA A 60 -11.59 -16.90 -1.29
C ALA A 60 -12.27 -18.00 -0.45
N VAL A 61 -12.79 -17.67 0.74
CA VAL A 61 -13.54 -18.58 1.61
C VAL A 61 -15.05 -18.37 1.38
N SER A 62 -15.53 -18.82 0.21
CA SER A 62 -16.94 -19.24 0.06
C SER A 62 -17.09 -20.71 0.54
N PRO A 63 -18.31 -21.16 0.88
CA PRO A 63 -18.60 -22.04 2.02
C PRO A 63 -17.92 -23.41 1.93
N PRO A 64 -17.84 -24.16 3.05
CA PRO A 64 -17.27 -25.50 3.03
C PRO A 64 -18.06 -26.37 2.04
N ASP A 65 -17.49 -26.59 0.86
CA ASP A 65 -17.86 -27.64 -0.11
C ASP A 65 -17.47 -29.02 0.45
N GLY A 66 -17.75 -29.24 1.74
CA GLY A 66 -17.68 -30.54 2.37
C GLY A 66 -19.00 -31.24 2.07
N PRO A 67 -18.99 -32.39 1.38
CA PRO A 67 -20.22 -33.13 1.18
C PRO A 67 -20.76 -33.56 2.55
N GLN A 68 -22.00 -33.20 2.87
CA GLN A 68 -22.74 -33.78 3.99
C GLN A 68 -23.08 -35.23 3.64
N THR A 69 -22.09 -36.13 3.70
CA THR A 69 -22.33 -37.56 3.62
C THR A 69 -22.79 -38.06 4.99
N ALA A 70 -24.10 -38.20 5.12
CA ALA A 70 -24.82 -39.18 5.91
C ALA A 70 -24.11 -39.69 7.18
N GLN A 71 -24.47 -39.10 8.32
CA GLN A 71 -24.44 -39.77 9.61
C GLN A 71 -25.89 -39.98 10.05
N ASP A 72 -26.66 -40.75 9.27
CA ASP A 72 -27.92 -41.34 9.69
C ASP A 72 -27.91 -42.79 9.20
N GLY A 73 -27.72 -43.73 10.12
CA GLY A 73 -27.64 -45.17 9.89
C GLY A 73 -26.90 -45.91 10.98
#